data_AF-A0A9E5DYX4-F1
#
_entry.id   AF-A0A9E5DYX4-F1
#
_cell.length_a   1.000
_cell.length_b   1.000
_cell.length_c   1.000
_cell.angle_alpha   90.00
_cell.angle_beta   90.00
_cell.angle_gamma   90.00
#
_symmetry.space_group_name_H-M   'P 1'
#
loop_
_entity.id
_entity.type
_entity.pdbx_description
1 polymer ?
#
loop_
_entity_poly.entity_id
_entity_poly.type
_entity_poly.pdbx_seq_one_letter_code
_entity_poly.pdbx_strand_id
1 'polypeptide(L)'
;MTGNRFAGLSCVDAKSVLTAVGVLVDGTLPDDAAARATGAQSTGPALLTGSGIIGGFSAKIALHGVASIGNRSAGIAISTTDTATIVGALVRETTANPHGRGGSGGVFESCSGHPLLLASRLQTNQSAAVYTHLSNAKIDGCVLLDTHKASVPKVNASGQLTGEVAKFADGLAAFASAGVRLLRSVVLGNSRAGVLASSCSDFDVANSLVSGGYYGLVLDNTPKLLLAGAILKGTGFALVADVGLEVPAPPTLVKLSLE
;
A
#
# COMPACT_ATOMS: atom_id res chain seq x y z
N MET A 1 -22.66 11.75 -13.00
CA MET A 1 -21.96 10.52 -13.44
C MET A 1 -22.16 9.48 -12.35
N THR A 2 -22.61 8.28 -12.72
CA THR A 2 -23.01 7.19 -11.82
C THR A 2 -21.83 6.26 -11.52
N GLY A 3 -21.43 6.08 -10.26
CA GLY A 3 -20.44 5.06 -9.91
C GLY A 3 -20.47 4.75 -8.42
N ASN A 4 -20.48 3.47 -8.03
CA ASN A 4 -20.54 3.05 -6.63
C ASN A 4 -19.57 1.88 -6.46
N ARG A 5 -18.28 2.14 -6.12
CA ARG A 5 -17.27 1.06 -6.02
C ARG A 5 -16.21 1.31 -4.94
N PHE A 6 -15.82 0.23 -4.25
CA PHE A 6 -14.88 0.14 -3.12
C PHE A 6 -13.42 -0.13 -3.51
N ALA A 7 -13.18 -0.56 -4.74
CA ALA A 7 -11.84 -0.65 -5.30
C ALA A 7 -11.92 -0.40 -6.80
N GLY A 8 -10.92 0.28 -7.38
CA GLY A 8 -10.86 0.41 -8.84
C GLY A 8 -10.70 -0.96 -9.49
N LEU A 9 -9.65 -1.67 -9.10
CA LEU A 9 -9.41 -3.05 -9.52
C LEU A 9 -9.32 -3.94 -8.28
N SER A 10 -10.04 -5.05 -8.25
CA SER A 10 -9.92 -6.06 -7.19
C SER A 10 -9.73 -7.44 -7.79
N CYS A 11 -8.63 -8.10 -7.42
CA CYS A 11 -8.35 -9.46 -7.84
C CYS A 11 -8.23 -10.31 -6.58
N VAL A 12 -9.20 -11.20 -6.36
CA VAL A 12 -9.30 -12.03 -5.16
C VAL A 12 -9.43 -13.48 -5.58
N ASP A 13 -8.38 -14.27 -5.38
CA ASP A 13 -8.37 -15.73 -5.51
C ASP A 13 -9.12 -16.26 -6.75
N ALA A 14 -8.78 -15.70 -7.92
CA ALA A 14 -9.37 -16.13 -9.17
C ALA A 14 -8.89 -17.56 -9.51
N LYS A 15 -9.80 -18.49 -9.79
CA LYS A 15 -9.45 -19.83 -10.31
C LYS A 15 -8.82 -19.81 -11.71
N SER A 16 -8.33 -18.65 -12.17
CA SER A 16 -7.95 -18.36 -13.54
C SER A 16 -6.79 -17.38 -13.60
N VAL A 17 -6.02 -17.47 -14.68
CA VAL A 17 -5.00 -16.48 -15.04
C VAL A 17 -5.71 -15.21 -15.49
N LEU A 18 -5.46 -14.10 -14.80
CA LEU A 18 -5.86 -12.78 -15.27
C LEU A 18 -4.67 -12.13 -15.97
N THR A 19 -4.83 -11.74 -17.23
CA THR A 19 -3.91 -10.82 -17.89
C THR A 19 -4.71 -9.63 -18.38
N ALA A 20 -4.34 -8.43 -17.93
CA ALA A 20 -4.98 -7.20 -18.34
C ALA A 20 -3.92 -6.17 -18.76
N VAL A 21 -4.11 -5.56 -19.93
CA VAL A 21 -3.17 -4.60 -20.53
C VAL A 21 -3.93 -3.34 -20.92
N GLY A 22 -3.41 -2.17 -20.55
CA GLY A 22 -4.01 -0.88 -20.96
C GLY A 22 -5.37 -0.60 -20.32
N VAL A 23 -5.59 -1.05 -19.08
CA VAL A 23 -6.87 -0.88 -18.39
C VAL A 23 -6.95 0.52 -17.79
N LEU A 24 -8.00 1.28 -18.11
CA LEU A 24 -8.35 2.51 -17.41
C LEU A 24 -9.61 2.26 -16.56
N VAL A 25 -9.49 2.57 -15.27
CA VAL A 25 -10.60 2.66 -14.32
C VAL A 25 -10.65 4.09 -13.82
N ASP A 26 -11.63 4.86 -14.28
CA ASP A 26 -11.81 6.27 -13.92
C ASP A 26 -13.13 6.47 -13.17
N GLY A 27 -13.05 7.00 -11.95
CA GLY A 27 -14.15 7.55 -11.16
C GLY A 27 -15.23 6.54 -10.74
N THR A 28 -15.27 6.20 -9.45
CA THR A 28 -16.35 5.36 -8.88
C THR A 28 -17.04 5.97 -7.66
N LEU A 29 -17.04 7.30 -7.56
CA LEU A 29 -17.65 8.03 -6.44
C LEU A 29 -19.19 8.02 -6.55
N PRO A 30 -19.91 7.57 -5.50
CA PRO A 30 -21.36 7.65 -5.49
C PRO A 30 -21.80 9.10 -5.54
N ASP A 31 -22.89 9.34 -6.26
CA ASP A 31 -23.67 10.56 -6.11
C ASP A 31 -24.29 10.54 -4.71
N ASP A 32 -23.66 11.24 -3.76
CA ASP A 32 -24.01 11.26 -2.35
C ASP A 32 -25.47 11.70 -2.09
N ALA A 33 -26.16 12.29 -3.09
CA ALA A 33 -27.57 12.67 -3.01
C ALA A 33 -28.53 11.48 -3.25
N ALA A 34 -28.26 10.62 -4.24
CA ALA A 34 -29.12 9.49 -4.59
C ALA A 34 -28.93 8.28 -3.66
N ALA A 35 -27.72 8.08 -3.15
CA ALA A 35 -27.40 7.00 -2.21
C ALA A 35 -28.01 7.23 -0.81
N ARG A 36 -28.16 8.50 -0.38
CA ARG A 36 -28.85 8.86 0.87
C ARG A 36 -30.37 8.63 0.80
N ALA A 37 -30.98 8.78 -0.37
CA ALA A 37 -32.42 8.68 -0.55
C ALA A 37 -32.94 7.22 -0.63
N THR A 38 -32.11 6.28 -1.07
CA THR A 38 -32.54 4.90 -1.36
C THR A 38 -31.96 3.86 -0.40
N GLY A 39 -30.97 4.21 0.42
CA GLY A 39 -30.28 3.27 1.31
C GLY A 39 -29.51 2.15 0.59
N ALA A 40 -29.53 2.12 -0.75
CA ALA A 40 -28.90 1.09 -1.56
C ALA A 40 -27.43 1.42 -1.82
N GLN A 41 -26.55 0.84 -1.02
CA GLN A 41 -25.11 0.84 -1.27
C GLN A 41 -24.77 -0.28 -2.26
N SER A 42 -24.68 -0.01 -3.55
CA SER A 42 -24.05 -0.95 -4.50
C SER A 42 -22.54 -1.01 -4.27
N THR A 43 -22.12 -1.93 -3.40
CA THR A 43 -20.73 -2.17 -3.05
C THR A 43 -20.08 -3.13 -4.05
N GLY A 44 -18.87 -2.85 -4.53
CA GLY A 44 -18.13 -3.76 -5.40
C GLY A 44 -16.91 -3.10 -6.03
N PRO A 45 -15.98 -3.84 -6.64
CA PRO A 45 -14.85 -3.26 -7.40
C PRO A 45 -15.22 -2.98 -8.86
N ALA A 46 -14.43 -2.18 -9.59
CA ALA A 46 -14.73 -1.91 -11.01
C ALA A 46 -14.43 -3.07 -11.94
N LEU A 47 -13.42 -3.85 -11.56
CA LEU A 47 -13.16 -5.16 -12.11
C LEU A 47 -12.90 -6.10 -10.93
N LEU A 48 -13.70 -7.16 -10.83
CA LEU A 48 -13.52 -8.25 -9.85
C LEU A 48 -13.06 -9.49 -10.61
N THR A 49 -11.91 -10.05 -10.24
CA THR A 49 -11.57 -11.41 -10.65
C THR A 49 -11.61 -12.33 -9.45
N GLY A 50 -12.64 -13.19 -9.42
CA GLY A 50 -12.86 -14.22 -8.40
C GLY A 50 -14.15 -14.02 -7.60
N SER A 51 -14.65 -15.12 -7.05
CA SER A 51 -15.80 -15.14 -6.13
C SER A 51 -15.26 -15.43 -4.74
N GLY A 52 -15.51 -14.57 -3.77
CA GLY A 52 -15.00 -14.73 -2.41
C GLY A 52 -15.34 -16.10 -1.82
N ILE A 53 -14.38 -17.02 -1.79
CA ILE A 53 -14.39 -18.26 -1.03
C ILE A 53 -12.93 -18.57 -0.69
N ILE A 54 -12.63 -18.68 0.61
CA ILE A 54 -11.37 -19.16 1.16
C ILE A 54 -11.19 -20.61 0.73
N GLY A 55 -10.17 -20.92 -0.07
CA GLY A 55 -9.77 -22.31 -0.29
C GLY A 55 -8.82 -22.52 -1.47
N GLY A 56 -7.51 -22.44 -1.21
CA GLY A 56 -6.51 -23.33 -1.81
C GLY A 56 -6.28 -23.33 -3.33
N PHE A 57 -6.66 -22.29 -4.08
CA PHE A 57 -6.41 -22.25 -5.54
C PHE A 57 -5.39 -21.17 -5.94
N SER A 58 -4.51 -21.49 -6.88
CA SER A 58 -3.44 -20.59 -7.35
C SER A 58 -3.96 -19.69 -8.49
N ALA A 59 -3.86 -18.37 -8.29
CA ALA A 59 -4.29 -17.36 -9.25
C ALA A 59 -3.09 -16.54 -9.74
N LYS A 60 -2.72 -16.65 -11.03
CA LYS A 60 -1.70 -15.80 -11.63
C LYS A 60 -2.33 -14.52 -12.16
N ILE A 61 -1.91 -13.38 -11.63
CA ILE A 61 -2.41 -12.07 -12.04
C ILE A 61 -1.29 -11.30 -12.71
N ALA A 62 -1.53 -10.80 -13.92
CA ALA A 62 -0.62 -9.96 -14.68
C ALA A 62 -1.34 -8.70 -15.15
N LEU A 63 -0.93 -7.54 -14.65
CA LEU A 63 -1.51 -6.24 -14.94
C LEU A 63 -0.43 -5.36 -15.58
N HIS A 64 -0.69 -4.82 -16.77
CA HIS A 64 0.28 -4.00 -17.50
C HIS A 64 -0.38 -2.69 -17.94
N GLY A 65 0.23 -1.54 -17.61
CA GLY A 65 -0.30 -0.24 -18.05
C GLY A 65 -1.70 0.03 -17.51
N VAL A 66 -1.92 -0.16 -16.20
CA VAL A 66 -3.24 0.04 -15.57
C VAL A 66 -3.32 1.43 -14.96
N ALA A 67 -4.33 2.21 -15.32
CA ALA A 67 -4.67 3.46 -14.66
C ALA A 67 -5.92 3.30 -13.79
N SER A 68 -5.86 3.72 -12.53
CA SER A 68 -6.96 3.65 -11.57
C SER A 68 -7.08 5.00 -10.84
N ILE A 69 -8.13 5.77 -11.14
CA ILE A 69 -8.26 7.18 -10.76
C ILE A 69 -9.58 7.40 -10.02
N GLY A 70 -9.57 8.15 -8.91
CA GLY A 70 -10.79 8.62 -8.25
C GLY A 70 -11.62 7.49 -7.60
N ASN A 71 -10.95 6.52 -6.99
CA ASN A 71 -11.61 5.37 -6.34
C ASN A 71 -11.80 5.59 -4.83
N ARG A 72 -12.68 4.81 -4.19
CA ARG A 72 -12.72 4.71 -2.71
C ARG A 72 -11.93 3.49 -2.27
N SER A 73 -11.42 3.50 -1.03
CA SER A 73 -10.71 2.40 -0.35
C SER A 73 -9.42 1.87 -0.97
N ALA A 74 -9.43 1.45 -2.23
CA ALA A 74 -8.24 0.97 -2.93
C ALA A 74 -8.28 1.36 -4.40
N GLY A 75 -7.15 1.74 -4.99
CA GLY A 75 -7.03 1.81 -6.45
C GLY A 75 -6.89 0.42 -7.06
N ILE A 76 -6.00 -0.40 -6.48
CA ILE A 76 -5.79 -1.81 -6.82
C ILE A 76 -5.76 -2.61 -5.51
N ALA A 77 -6.59 -3.64 -5.40
CA ALA A 77 -6.60 -4.59 -4.29
C ALA A 77 -6.31 -5.99 -4.81
N ILE A 78 -5.30 -6.65 -4.27
CA ILE A 78 -4.88 -8.00 -4.64
C ILE A 78 -4.87 -8.88 -3.40
N SER A 79 -5.50 -10.03 -3.52
CA SER A 79 -5.32 -11.16 -2.61
C SER A 79 -5.22 -12.43 -3.45
N THR A 80 -4.06 -13.08 -3.42
CA THR A 80 -3.80 -14.31 -4.19
C THR A 80 -2.86 -15.23 -3.43
N THR A 81 -3.06 -16.54 -3.56
CA THR A 81 -2.12 -17.51 -2.99
C THR A 81 -0.88 -17.76 -3.87
N ASP A 82 -0.90 -17.28 -5.12
CA ASP A 82 0.17 -17.42 -6.11
C ASP A 82 0.76 -16.04 -6.46
N THR A 83 1.16 -15.82 -7.70
CA THR A 83 1.92 -14.66 -8.16
C THR A 83 1.01 -13.58 -8.74
N ALA A 84 1.23 -12.34 -8.31
CA ALA A 84 0.66 -11.16 -8.93
C ALA A 84 1.80 -10.28 -9.44
N THR A 85 1.75 -9.87 -10.71
CA THR A 85 2.70 -8.94 -11.31
C THR A 85 1.95 -7.76 -11.87
N ILE A 86 2.36 -6.56 -11.48
CA ILE A 86 1.76 -5.30 -11.86
C ILE A 86 2.88 -4.42 -12.41
N VAL A 87 2.79 -4.04 -13.67
CA VAL A 87 3.83 -3.27 -14.37
C VAL A 87 3.22 -1.98 -14.91
N GLY A 88 3.81 -0.84 -14.58
CA GLY A 88 3.39 0.44 -15.14
C GLY A 88 1.98 0.86 -14.71
N ALA A 89 1.62 0.67 -13.44
CA ALA A 89 0.34 1.16 -12.93
C ALA A 89 0.40 2.66 -12.58
N LEU A 90 -0.64 3.42 -12.92
CA LEU A 90 -0.89 4.77 -12.41
C LEU A 90 -2.11 4.72 -11.50
N VAL A 91 -1.92 4.91 -10.20
CA VAL A 91 -3.03 5.01 -9.25
C VAL A 91 -3.04 6.40 -8.63
N ARG A 92 -4.17 7.08 -8.66
CA ARG A 92 -4.29 8.38 -7.98
C ARG A 92 -5.65 8.68 -7.41
N GLU A 93 -5.70 9.61 -6.48
CA GLU A 93 -6.92 10.20 -5.94
C GLU A 93 -7.83 9.16 -5.25
N THR A 94 -7.25 8.17 -4.58
CA THR A 94 -8.05 7.22 -3.79
C THR A 94 -8.50 7.85 -2.48
N THR A 95 -9.76 7.68 -2.11
CA THR A 95 -10.38 8.34 -0.96
C THR A 95 -10.86 7.33 0.09
N ALA A 96 -11.00 7.77 1.35
CA ALA A 96 -11.54 6.90 2.40
C ALA A 96 -12.98 6.46 2.09
N ASN A 97 -13.36 5.26 2.52
CA ASN A 97 -14.73 4.76 2.37
C ASN A 97 -15.64 5.20 3.54
N PRO A 98 -16.98 5.06 3.40
CA PRO A 98 -17.93 5.41 4.46
C PRO A 98 -17.78 4.63 5.77
N HIS A 99 -17.05 3.51 5.75
CA HIS A 99 -16.75 2.69 6.93
C HIS A 99 -15.43 3.06 7.60
N GLY A 100 -14.76 4.13 7.15
CA GLY A 100 -13.52 4.62 7.74
C GLY A 100 -12.27 3.82 7.36
N ARG A 101 -12.33 2.94 6.34
CA ARG A 101 -11.10 2.38 5.76
C ARG A 101 -10.46 3.43 4.85
N GLY A 102 -9.16 3.64 5.00
CA GLY A 102 -8.39 4.59 4.20
C GLY A 102 -8.44 4.28 2.70
N GLY A 103 -8.16 5.29 1.87
CA GLY A 103 -8.08 5.16 0.42
C GLY A 103 -6.65 4.90 -0.01
N SER A 104 -6.20 3.64 0.00
CA SER A 104 -4.84 3.28 -0.39
C SER A 104 -4.70 3.17 -1.91
N GLY A 105 -3.50 3.41 -2.45
CA GLY A 105 -3.26 3.23 -3.88
C GLY A 105 -3.30 1.74 -4.27
N GLY A 106 -2.39 0.96 -3.70
CA GLY A 106 -2.31 -0.49 -3.81
C GLY A 106 -2.50 -1.18 -2.46
N VAL A 107 -3.23 -2.29 -2.43
CA VAL A 107 -3.49 -3.12 -1.25
C VAL A 107 -3.12 -4.57 -1.60
N PHE A 108 -2.14 -5.13 -0.90
CA PHE A 108 -1.68 -6.51 -1.06
C PHE A 108 -1.87 -7.28 0.25
N GLU A 109 -2.97 -8.02 0.35
CA GLU A 109 -3.39 -8.69 1.58
C GLU A 109 -3.40 -10.20 1.42
N SER A 110 -2.86 -10.91 2.41
CA SER A 110 -2.86 -12.38 2.48
C SER A 110 -2.29 -13.03 1.21
N CYS A 111 -1.21 -12.43 0.68
CA CYS A 111 -0.56 -12.92 -0.52
C CYS A 111 0.55 -13.91 -0.14
N SER A 112 0.29 -15.21 -0.25
CA SER A 112 1.33 -16.22 0.05
C SER A 112 2.39 -16.32 -1.05
N GLY A 113 2.09 -15.92 -2.29
CA GLY A 113 3.12 -15.72 -3.31
C GLY A 113 3.83 -14.37 -3.19
N HIS A 114 4.59 -14.00 -4.22
CA HIS A 114 5.39 -12.77 -4.24
C HIS A 114 4.73 -11.71 -5.13
N PRO A 115 3.78 -10.89 -4.61
CA PRO A 115 3.21 -9.81 -5.41
C PRO A 115 4.30 -8.81 -5.78
N LEU A 116 4.38 -8.50 -7.07
CA LEU A 116 5.42 -7.71 -7.68
C LEU A 116 4.80 -6.46 -8.30
N LEU A 117 5.14 -5.29 -7.77
CA LEU A 117 4.75 -3.99 -8.31
C LEU A 117 5.99 -3.34 -8.94
N LEU A 118 5.93 -3.09 -10.26
CA LEU A 118 7.03 -2.61 -11.07
C LEU A 118 6.69 -1.29 -11.75
N ALA A 119 7.66 -0.37 -11.77
CA ALA A 119 7.63 0.84 -12.61
C ALA A 119 6.30 1.62 -12.49
N SER A 120 5.70 1.61 -11.30
CA SER A 120 4.34 2.12 -11.05
C SER A 120 4.38 3.44 -10.29
N ARG A 121 3.41 4.31 -10.55
CA ARG A 121 3.23 5.60 -9.89
C ARG A 121 1.93 5.60 -9.10
N LEU A 122 2.03 5.82 -7.79
CA LEU A 122 0.89 5.88 -6.90
C LEU A 122 0.96 7.22 -6.17
N GLN A 123 -0.05 8.08 -6.37
CA GLN A 123 0.01 9.45 -5.87
C GLN A 123 -1.31 9.98 -5.34
N THR A 124 -1.29 11.01 -4.50
CA THR A 124 -2.49 11.73 -4.03
C THR A 124 -3.58 10.84 -3.42
N ASN A 125 -3.16 9.76 -2.77
CA ASN A 125 -4.03 8.77 -2.12
C ASN A 125 -4.29 9.17 -0.65
N GLN A 126 -5.51 8.99 -0.15
CA GLN A 126 -5.92 9.31 1.24
C GLN A 126 -5.65 8.12 2.20
N SER A 127 -4.42 7.60 2.17
CA SER A 127 -3.85 6.56 3.04
C SER A 127 -2.41 6.26 2.56
N ALA A 128 -1.89 5.07 2.84
CA ALA A 128 -0.67 4.56 2.23
C ALA A 128 -0.80 4.44 0.70
N ALA A 129 0.23 4.84 -0.05
CA ALA A 129 0.33 4.59 -1.49
C ALA A 129 0.33 3.08 -1.73
N VAL A 130 1.08 2.32 -0.94
CA VAL A 130 1.05 0.85 -0.92
C VAL A 130 0.85 0.36 0.51
N TYR A 131 -0.13 -0.52 0.68
CA TYR A 131 -0.38 -1.24 1.92
C TYR A 131 -0.15 -2.73 1.70
N THR A 132 0.61 -3.38 2.58
CA THR A 132 0.84 -4.83 2.57
C THR A 132 0.52 -5.43 3.94
N HIS A 133 -0.18 -6.56 3.96
CA HIS A 133 -0.47 -7.29 5.20
C HIS A 133 -0.46 -8.79 4.95
N LEU A 134 0.23 -9.56 5.79
CA LEU A 134 0.40 -11.01 5.61
C LEU A 134 0.85 -11.36 4.19
N SER A 135 1.87 -10.65 3.69
CA SER A 135 2.26 -10.65 2.27
C SER A 135 3.79 -10.65 2.11
N ASN A 136 4.28 -10.99 0.91
CA ASN A 136 5.71 -10.99 0.53
C ASN A 136 5.96 -10.07 -0.66
N ALA A 137 5.54 -8.81 -0.53
CA ALA A 137 5.51 -7.87 -1.64
C ALA A 137 6.89 -7.34 -2.03
N LYS A 138 7.14 -7.28 -3.35
CA LYS A 138 8.29 -6.61 -3.94
C LYS A 138 7.82 -5.39 -4.72
N ILE A 139 8.30 -4.23 -4.31
CA ILE A 139 7.99 -2.93 -4.90
C ILE A 139 9.28 -2.39 -5.49
N ASP A 140 9.34 -2.28 -6.82
CA ASP A 140 10.59 -2.05 -7.52
C ASP A 140 10.44 -1.03 -8.66
N GLY A 141 11.27 0.01 -8.66
CA GLY A 141 11.18 1.10 -9.64
C GLY A 141 9.91 1.95 -9.48
N CYS A 142 9.29 1.99 -8.31
CA CYS A 142 8.01 2.66 -8.10
C CYS A 142 8.16 4.07 -7.54
N VAL A 143 7.15 4.91 -7.79
CA VAL A 143 7.08 6.30 -7.35
C VAL A 143 5.82 6.47 -6.49
N LEU A 144 6.00 6.67 -5.20
CA LEU A 144 4.96 6.79 -4.18
C LEU A 144 4.94 8.24 -3.65
N LEU A 145 3.96 9.05 -4.09
CA LEU A 145 4.00 10.52 -3.92
C LEU A 145 2.76 11.12 -3.26
N ASP A 146 2.97 12.19 -2.49
CA ASP A 146 1.93 13.16 -2.09
C ASP A 146 0.67 12.49 -1.51
N THR A 147 0.86 11.42 -0.75
CA THR A 147 -0.24 10.73 -0.10
C THR A 147 -0.55 11.39 1.22
N HIS A 148 -1.85 11.51 1.49
CA HIS A 148 -2.38 12.31 2.57
C HIS A 148 -2.98 11.43 3.65
N LYS A 149 -2.94 11.94 4.87
CA LYS A 149 -3.56 11.32 6.04
C LYS A 149 -5.04 11.00 5.75
N ALA A 150 -5.42 9.75 5.95
CA ALA A 150 -6.84 9.38 6.04
C ALA A 150 -7.47 10.10 7.25
N SER A 151 -8.48 10.93 7.03
CA SER A 151 -9.25 11.53 8.12
C SER A 151 -10.20 10.51 8.75
N VAL A 152 -10.06 10.36 10.08
CA VAL A 152 -10.97 9.77 11.09
C VAL A 152 -10.73 8.30 11.51
N PRO A 153 -10.12 8.06 12.70
CA PRO A 153 -10.40 6.91 13.55
C PRO A 153 -11.77 7.02 14.22
N LYS A 154 -12.55 5.93 14.26
CA LYS A 154 -13.60 5.77 15.28
C LYS A 154 -12.97 5.11 16.51
N VAL A 155 -12.92 5.85 17.62
CA VAL A 155 -12.61 5.31 18.95
C VAL A 155 -13.81 4.45 19.36
N ASN A 156 -13.58 3.22 19.81
CA ASN A 156 -14.68 2.41 20.34
C ASN A 156 -15.13 2.95 21.72
N ALA A 157 -16.28 2.48 22.20
CA ALA A 157 -16.84 2.94 23.47
C ALA A 157 -15.95 2.67 24.71
N SER A 158 -14.92 1.82 24.59
CA SER A 158 -13.96 1.52 25.64
C SER A 158 -12.66 2.35 25.57
N GLY A 159 -12.62 3.39 24.74
CA GLY A 159 -11.44 4.27 24.62
C GLY A 159 -10.24 3.61 23.94
N GLN A 160 -10.41 2.42 23.34
CA GLN A 160 -9.37 1.74 22.61
C GLN A 160 -9.29 2.24 21.17
N LEU A 161 -8.06 2.53 20.75
CA LEU A 161 -7.70 2.75 19.36
C LEU A 161 -7.79 1.41 18.63
N THR A 162 -8.89 1.16 17.92
CA THR A 162 -9.01 -0.03 17.08
C THR A 162 -8.33 0.23 15.72
N GLY A 163 -7.20 -0.46 15.47
CA GLY A 163 -6.61 -0.64 14.12
C GLY A 163 -5.64 0.43 13.60
N GLU A 164 -4.60 0.83 14.37
CA GLU A 164 -3.85 2.06 14.07
C GLU A 164 -2.40 1.97 13.58
N VAL A 165 -1.83 0.79 13.31
CA VAL A 165 -0.43 0.79 12.83
C VAL A 165 -0.34 1.22 11.36
N ALA A 166 -1.36 0.95 10.54
CA ALA A 166 -1.51 1.46 9.16
C ALA A 166 -1.67 3.00 9.07
N LYS A 167 -1.71 3.70 10.21
CA LYS A 167 -1.92 5.15 10.30
C LYS A 167 -0.63 5.92 10.60
N PHE A 168 0.54 5.31 10.43
CA PHE A 168 1.82 6.01 10.64
C PHE A 168 2.59 6.30 9.35
N ALA A 169 2.31 5.63 8.23
CA ALA A 169 2.97 5.90 6.95
C ALA A 169 1.97 6.22 5.84
N ASP A 170 2.35 7.16 4.97
CA ASP A 170 1.59 7.50 3.76
C ASP A 170 2.23 6.91 2.49
N GLY A 171 3.53 6.56 2.49
CA GLY A 171 4.16 5.97 1.32
C GLY A 171 3.91 4.47 1.24
N LEU A 172 4.70 3.69 1.99
CA LEU A 172 4.56 2.24 2.12
C LEU A 172 4.27 1.87 3.58
N ALA A 173 3.22 1.08 3.80
CA ALA A 173 2.91 0.54 5.11
C ALA A 173 2.81 -0.99 5.03
N ALA A 174 3.72 -1.68 5.72
CA ALA A 174 3.84 -3.13 5.75
C ALA A 174 3.58 -3.70 7.15
N PHE A 175 2.72 -4.71 7.25
CA PHE A 175 2.28 -5.31 8.51
C PHE A 175 2.35 -6.82 8.48
N ALA A 176 2.89 -7.44 9.53
CA ALA A 176 2.88 -8.90 9.69
C ALA A 176 3.35 -9.65 8.41
N SER A 177 4.26 -9.04 7.66
CA SER A 177 4.63 -9.46 6.31
C SER A 177 5.98 -10.19 6.37
N ALA A 178 6.13 -11.28 5.62
CA ALA A 178 7.27 -12.16 5.85
C ALA A 178 8.54 -11.77 5.06
N GLY A 179 8.41 -10.96 4.01
CA GLY A 179 9.54 -10.43 3.24
C GLY A 179 9.11 -9.34 2.27
N VAL A 180 9.11 -8.09 2.75
CA VAL A 180 8.77 -6.92 1.91
C VAL A 180 10.04 -6.26 1.42
N ARG A 181 10.09 -5.95 0.13
CA ARG A 181 11.25 -5.32 -0.51
C ARG A 181 10.87 -4.03 -1.22
N LEU A 182 11.51 -2.94 -0.85
CA LEU A 182 11.42 -1.64 -1.53
C LEU A 182 12.73 -1.36 -2.26
N LEU A 183 12.73 -1.48 -3.58
CA LEU A 183 13.93 -1.41 -4.41
C LEU A 183 13.81 -0.28 -5.43
N ARG A 184 14.89 0.47 -5.67
CA ARG A 184 14.98 1.45 -6.77
C ARG A 184 13.79 2.41 -6.83
N SER A 185 13.19 2.72 -5.68
CA SER A 185 11.90 3.39 -5.58
C SER A 185 12.05 4.77 -4.95
N VAL A 186 11.11 5.65 -5.24
CA VAL A 186 11.04 7.01 -4.73
C VAL A 186 9.77 7.16 -3.92
N VAL A 187 9.91 7.50 -2.65
CA VAL A 187 8.80 7.71 -1.71
C VAL A 187 8.94 9.13 -1.18
N LEU A 188 8.12 10.09 -1.61
CA LEU A 188 8.27 11.52 -1.29
C LEU A 188 6.91 12.18 -1.07
N GLY A 189 6.91 13.39 -0.46
CA GLY A 189 5.69 14.18 -0.28
C GLY A 189 4.70 13.63 0.74
N ASN A 190 5.09 12.61 1.50
CA ASN A 190 4.26 11.96 2.52
C ASN A 190 4.16 12.84 3.76
N SER A 191 2.95 13.01 4.31
CA SER A 191 2.72 13.89 5.47
C SER A 191 3.16 13.25 6.80
N ARG A 192 3.15 11.93 6.89
CA ARG A 192 3.57 11.12 8.04
C ARG A 192 4.90 10.43 7.77
N ALA A 193 5.07 9.17 8.15
CA ALA A 193 6.25 8.42 7.74
C ALA A 193 6.21 8.12 6.23
N GLY A 194 7.39 8.10 5.59
CA GLY A 194 7.52 7.62 4.22
C GLY A 194 7.26 6.11 4.16
N VAL A 195 7.92 5.35 5.02
CA VAL A 195 7.78 3.89 5.11
C VAL A 195 7.56 3.49 6.56
N LEU A 196 6.69 2.51 6.77
CA LEU A 196 6.54 1.78 8.02
C LEU A 196 6.61 0.28 7.75
N ALA A 197 7.44 -0.43 8.51
CA ALA A 197 7.37 -1.87 8.66
C ALA A 197 7.06 -2.21 10.12
N SER A 198 5.94 -2.90 10.35
CA SER A 198 5.55 -3.37 11.68
C SER A 198 5.33 -4.88 11.70
N SER A 199 5.93 -5.56 12.68
CA SER A 199 5.84 -7.01 12.85
C SER A 199 6.24 -7.80 11.60
N CYS A 200 7.13 -7.27 10.76
CA CYS A 200 7.59 -7.94 9.56
C CYS A 200 8.78 -8.85 9.89
N SER A 201 8.85 -10.08 9.37
CA SER A 201 10.01 -10.94 9.66
C SER A 201 11.27 -10.56 8.89
N ASP A 202 11.10 -9.90 7.75
CA ASP A 202 12.18 -9.40 6.90
C ASP A 202 11.72 -8.16 6.10
N PHE A 203 12.59 -7.17 5.99
CA PHE A 203 12.31 -5.91 5.31
C PHE A 203 13.57 -5.33 4.65
N ASP A 204 13.53 -5.19 3.32
CA ASP A 204 14.65 -4.66 2.55
C ASP A 204 14.31 -3.29 1.98
N VAL A 205 15.20 -2.32 2.16
CA VAL A 205 15.18 -1.05 1.41
C VAL A 205 16.51 -0.89 0.70
N ALA A 206 16.49 -0.93 -0.63
CA ALA A 206 17.71 -0.78 -1.41
C ALA A 206 17.57 0.20 -2.58
N ASN A 207 18.62 0.98 -2.82
CA ASN A 207 18.72 1.96 -3.92
C ASN A 207 17.50 2.89 -4.01
N SER A 208 16.91 3.22 -2.87
CA SER A 208 15.63 3.93 -2.80
C SER A 208 15.77 5.25 -2.07
N LEU A 209 15.01 6.25 -2.51
CA LEU A 209 14.88 7.54 -1.82
C LEU A 209 13.56 7.52 -1.05
N VAL A 210 13.62 7.66 0.26
CA VAL A 210 12.45 7.67 1.13
C VAL A 210 12.44 8.94 1.97
N SER A 211 11.39 9.73 1.81
CA SER A 211 11.10 10.90 2.62
C SER A 211 9.69 10.84 3.19
N GLY A 212 9.58 11.12 4.48
CA GLY A 212 8.32 11.43 5.14
C GLY A 212 8.37 12.79 5.83
N GLY A 213 7.19 13.30 6.18
CA GLY A 213 7.02 14.56 6.90
C GLY A 213 7.64 14.51 8.28
N TYR A 214 7.48 13.39 8.99
CA TYR A 214 8.12 13.17 10.30
C TYR A 214 9.30 12.21 10.23
N TYR A 215 9.09 11.05 9.60
CA TYR A 215 10.08 9.97 9.56
C TYR A 215 10.27 9.47 8.12
N GLY A 216 11.51 9.20 7.72
CA GLY A 216 11.76 8.48 6.47
C GLY A 216 11.25 7.04 6.57
N LEU A 217 11.74 6.32 7.58
CA LEU A 217 11.42 4.92 7.86
C LEU A 217 11.06 4.78 9.35
N VAL A 218 10.03 3.98 9.64
CA VAL A 218 9.66 3.54 10.98
C VAL A 218 9.68 2.03 11.01
N LEU A 219 10.31 1.47 12.03
CA LEU A 219 10.36 0.03 12.30
C LEU A 219 9.76 -0.25 13.66
N ASP A 220 8.82 -1.20 13.69
CA ASP A 220 8.14 -1.67 14.88
C ASP A 220 8.15 -3.20 14.86
N ASN A 221 8.66 -3.85 15.91
CA ASN A 221 8.70 -5.31 16.00
C ASN A 221 9.22 -6.04 14.72
N THR A 222 10.17 -5.44 14.01
CA THR A 222 10.68 -5.95 12.72
C THR A 222 12.15 -6.34 12.90
N PRO A 223 12.45 -7.61 13.21
CA PRO A 223 13.77 -8.01 13.70
C PRO A 223 14.88 -7.97 12.65
N LYS A 224 14.54 -8.01 11.35
CA LYS A 224 15.49 -7.99 10.26
C LYS A 224 15.22 -6.80 9.33
N LEU A 225 16.29 -6.04 9.08
CA LEU A 225 16.29 -4.90 8.19
C LEU A 225 17.57 -4.94 7.35
N LEU A 226 17.44 -4.86 6.03
CA LEU A 226 18.56 -4.58 5.13
C LEU A 226 18.41 -3.18 4.53
N LEU A 227 19.40 -2.32 4.76
CA LEU A 227 19.51 -1.00 4.11
C LEU A 227 20.74 -0.97 3.20
N ALA A 228 20.54 -0.84 1.89
CA ALA A 228 21.64 -0.84 0.92
C ALA A 228 21.47 0.28 -0.12
N GLY A 229 22.30 1.32 -0.06
CA GLY A 229 22.18 2.46 -0.99
C GLY A 229 20.85 3.22 -0.86
N ALA A 230 20.24 3.20 0.33
CA ALA A 230 18.99 3.91 0.62
C ALA A 230 19.29 5.31 1.18
N ILE A 231 18.53 6.30 0.72
CA ILE A 231 18.53 7.66 1.28
C ILE A 231 17.24 7.83 2.07
N LEU A 232 17.35 8.04 3.38
CA LEU A 232 16.21 8.26 4.27
C LEU A 232 16.21 9.72 4.74
N LYS A 233 15.08 10.43 4.54
CA LYS A 233 14.89 11.83 4.93
C LYS A 233 13.63 11.99 5.78
N GLY A 234 13.71 12.79 6.83
CA GLY A 234 12.59 13.16 7.71
C GLY A 234 13.07 14.20 8.74
N THR A 235 12.14 14.82 9.46
CA THR A 235 12.49 15.70 10.59
C THR A 235 12.93 14.92 11.83
N GLY A 236 12.80 13.59 11.82
CA GLY A 236 13.35 12.68 12.81
C GLY A 236 13.59 11.29 12.22
N PHE A 237 14.23 10.43 13.01
CA PHE A 237 14.36 9.00 12.76
C PHE A 237 13.78 8.26 13.97
N ALA A 238 12.82 7.36 13.76
CA ALA A 238 12.23 6.56 14.82
C ALA A 238 12.50 5.08 14.57
N LEU A 239 13.47 4.55 15.33
CA LEU A 239 13.61 3.12 15.55
C LEU A 239 12.80 2.77 16.80
N VAL A 240 11.75 1.99 16.66
CA VAL A 240 10.93 1.51 17.79
C VAL A 240 11.05 -0.01 17.85
N ALA A 241 12.28 -0.54 17.97
CA ALA A 241 12.49 -1.99 18.11
C ALA A 241 13.91 -2.38 18.60
N ASP A 242 13.97 -3.53 19.29
CA ASP A 242 15.14 -4.39 19.45
C ASP A 242 15.50 -5.02 18.08
N VAL A 243 16.21 -4.27 17.23
CA VAL A 243 16.57 -4.73 15.87
C VAL A 243 17.97 -5.34 15.87
N GLY A 244 18.10 -6.56 15.32
CA GLY A 244 19.38 -7.06 14.84
C GLY A 244 19.77 -6.30 13.58
N LEU A 245 20.43 -5.15 13.73
CA LEU A 245 20.90 -4.34 12.61
C LEU A 245 22.12 -5.00 11.96
N GLU A 246 21.92 -5.70 10.86
CA GLU A 246 23.00 -6.11 9.97
C GLU A 246 23.25 -4.99 8.94
N VAL A 247 24.23 -4.12 9.23
CA VAL A 247 24.71 -3.09 8.28
C VAL A 247 25.98 -3.62 7.61
N PRO A 248 25.93 -4.13 6.37
CA PRO A 248 27.14 -4.53 5.67
C PRO A 248 28.01 -3.30 5.30
N ALA A 249 29.32 -3.39 5.58
CA ALA A 249 30.33 -2.32 5.38
C ALA A 249 30.66 -2.09 3.86
N PRO A 250 31.30 -0.98 3.44
CA PRO A 250 30.63 0.18 2.81
C PRO A 250 31.10 0.44 1.34
N PRO A 251 30.71 1.53 0.62
CA PRO A 251 30.95 2.92 1.01
C PRO A 251 29.67 3.80 1.03
N THR A 252 29.76 4.92 1.75
CA THR A 252 29.05 6.22 1.55
C THR A 252 28.11 6.64 2.70
N LEU A 253 28.41 7.83 3.24
CA LEU A 253 27.87 8.51 4.41
C LEU A 253 26.35 8.34 4.67
N VAL A 254 26.03 7.72 5.80
CA VAL A 254 24.83 8.09 6.58
C VAL A 254 25.16 9.41 7.29
N LYS A 255 24.89 10.56 6.67
CA LYS A 255 24.95 11.85 7.39
C LYS A 255 23.68 12.01 8.21
N LEU A 256 23.75 11.61 9.48
CA LEU A 256 22.79 12.02 10.51
C LEU A 256 23.11 13.47 10.88
N SER A 257 22.53 14.45 10.18
CA SER A 257 22.56 15.84 10.64
C SER A 257 21.33 16.10 11.49
N LEU A 258 21.54 16.24 12.79
CA LEU A 258 20.65 17.00 13.68
C LEU A 258 21.04 18.48 13.52
N GLU A 259 20.15 19.25 12.91
CA GLU A 259 20.06 20.70 13.10
C GLU A 259 18.67 21.01 13.63
#